data_AF-A0A369W0T4-F1
#
_entry.id   AF-A0A369W0T4-F1
#
_cell.length_a   1.000
_cell.length_b   1.000
_cell.length_c   1.000
_cell.angle_alpha   90.00
_cell.angle_beta   90.00
_cell.angle_gamma   90.00
#
_symmetry.space_group_name_H-M   'P 1'
#
loop_
_entity.id
_entity.type
_entity.pdbx_description
1 polymer ?
#
loop_
_entity_poly.entity_id
_entity_poly.type
_entity_poly.pdbx_seq_one_letter_code
_entity_poly.pdbx_strand_id
1 'polypeptide(L)'
;MKPLIVSAAALFASATLGWGVSAADLAAQLDAVASAVNAEDLEAIGCPDDPAEIIADLDGQWFMLGNAVRNWGTEGVGFGPEDLERSQTRNCSDGADSTFYRVIGDTEFTVREVLPSYDTELTQTLIHIEGRRFSVSVDIDELMRSYGQEDASETVRAEMEEMVALLEEQGIEFWRPSADILIAAGPFGIDVSGRCPAS
;
A
#
# COMPACT_ATOMS: atom_id res chain seq x y z
N MET A 1 44.51 -5.12 41.91
CA MET A 1 44.35 -4.00 40.95
C MET A 1 43.70 -4.55 39.69
N LYS A 2 42.67 -3.85 39.21
CA LYS A 2 41.97 -3.99 37.91
C LYS A 2 42.94 -3.77 36.72
N PRO A 3 42.60 -4.08 35.44
CA PRO A 3 41.24 -4.02 34.90
C PRO A 3 40.75 -5.16 33.99
N LEU A 4 39.41 -5.29 33.99
CA LEU A 4 38.59 -5.84 32.92
C LEU A 4 38.67 -4.94 31.68
N ILE A 5 38.90 -5.52 30.51
CA ILE A 5 38.69 -4.87 29.22
C ILE A 5 37.31 -5.28 28.73
N VAL A 6 36.37 -4.35 28.79
CA VAL A 6 35.11 -4.36 28.06
C VAL A 6 35.36 -3.53 26.81
N SER A 7 35.38 -4.16 25.63
CA SER A 7 35.30 -3.47 24.34
C SER A 7 33.86 -3.68 23.84
N ALA A 8 32.96 -2.71 23.99
CA ALA A 8 32.81 -1.52 23.16
C ALA A 8 32.29 -1.85 21.75
N ALA A 9 30.96 -1.78 21.65
CA ALA A 9 30.17 -1.22 20.56
C ALA A 9 30.54 -1.56 19.10
N ALA A 10 29.69 -2.36 18.47
CA ALA A 10 29.24 -2.13 17.10
C ALA A 10 27.71 -2.05 17.12
N LEU A 11 27.20 -0.89 17.57
CA LEU A 11 25.84 -0.48 17.22
C LEU A 11 25.85 -0.26 15.71
N PHE A 12 25.29 -1.19 14.95
CA PHE A 12 24.78 -0.87 13.63
C PHE A 12 23.58 0.05 13.84
N ALA A 13 23.87 1.33 14.01
CA ALA A 13 22.90 2.36 13.72
C ALA A 13 22.77 2.40 12.20
N SER A 14 21.89 1.57 11.65
CA SER A 14 21.28 1.87 10.35
C SER A 14 20.51 3.16 10.54
N ALA A 15 21.19 4.26 10.29
CA ALA A 15 20.56 5.56 10.15
C ALA A 15 19.77 5.51 8.84
N THR A 16 18.52 5.01 8.90
CA THR A 16 17.49 5.32 7.92
C THR A 16 17.15 6.81 8.11
N LEU A 17 18.04 7.66 7.61
CA LEU A 17 17.72 9.07 7.40
C LEU A 17 16.63 9.07 6.32
N GLY A 18 15.37 9.10 6.76
CA GLY A 18 14.20 9.19 5.91
C GLY A 18 14.30 10.41 5.03
N TRP A 19 14.73 10.21 3.78
CA TRP A 19 14.51 11.18 2.72
C TRP A 19 13.09 10.91 2.27
N GLY A 20 12.16 11.81 2.60
CA GLY A 20 10.83 11.76 2.01
C GLY A 20 10.96 11.75 0.49
N VAL A 21 10.20 10.89 -0.18
CA VAL A 21 10.28 10.79 -1.63
C VAL A 21 9.73 12.06 -2.27
N SER A 22 10.52 12.70 -3.13
CA SER A 22 10.05 13.86 -3.87
C SER A 22 9.06 13.42 -4.94
N ALA A 23 8.09 14.27 -5.28
CA ALA A 23 7.13 13.97 -6.35
C ALA A 23 7.83 13.71 -7.70
N ALA A 24 8.97 14.36 -7.96
CA ALA A 24 9.76 14.13 -9.17
C ALA A 24 10.41 12.73 -9.18
N ASP A 25 10.95 12.28 -8.03
CA ASP A 25 11.53 10.94 -7.92
C ASP A 25 10.45 9.87 -8.00
N LEU A 26 9.33 10.04 -7.29
CA LEU A 26 8.18 9.14 -7.39
C LEU A 26 7.67 9.06 -8.83
N ALA A 27 7.64 10.19 -9.53
CA ALA A 27 7.23 10.21 -10.92
C ALA A 27 8.19 9.39 -11.80
N ALA A 28 9.50 9.55 -11.65
CA ALA A 28 10.46 8.75 -12.40
C ALA A 28 10.30 7.24 -12.13
N GLN A 29 10.02 6.85 -10.89
CA GLN A 29 9.78 5.45 -10.53
C GLN A 29 8.47 4.91 -11.14
N LEU A 30 7.39 5.71 -11.13
CA LEU A 30 6.11 5.32 -11.73
C LEU A 30 6.22 5.17 -13.26
N ASP A 31 6.93 6.08 -13.93
CA ASP A 31 7.20 5.98 -15.37
C ASP A 31 7.91 4.67 -15.76
N ALA A 32 8.78 4.16 -14.88
CA ALA A 32 9.52 2.92 -15.12
C ALA A 32 8.62 1.68 -15.12
N VAL A 33 7.54 1.68 -14.32
CA VAL A 33 6.62 0.53 -14.21
C VAL A 33 5.34 0.71 -15.03
N ALA A 34 5.06 1.93 -15.48
CA ALA A 34 3.81 2.30 -16.14
C ALA A 34 3.43 1.42 -17.34
N SER A 35 4.40 1.11 -18.21
CA SER A 35 4.11 0.30 -19.40
C SER A 35 3.71 -1.13 -19.05
N ALA A 36 4.32 -1.70 -18.02
CA ALA A 36 4.05 -3.05 -17.57
C ALA A 36 2.69 -3.13 -16.87
N VAL A 37 2.40 -2.17 -15.96
CA VAL A 37 1.09 -2.10 -15.30
C VAL A 37 -0.05 -1.90 -16.30
N ASN A 38 0.11 -0.98 -17.26
CA ASN A 38 -0.93 -0.74 -18.28
C ASN A 38 -1.13 -1.93 -19.23
N ALA A 39 -0.13 -2.80 -19.38
CA ALA A 39 -0.22 -4.02 -20.17
C ALA A 39 -0.65 -5.24 -19.35
N GLU A 40 -0.88 -5.06 -18.04
CA GLU A 40 -1.12 -6.15 -17.07
C GLU A 40 0.03 -7.19 -17.04
N ASP A 41 1.23 -6.80 -17.46
CA ASP A 41 2.44 -7.63 -17.49
C ASP A 41 3.27 -7.38 -16.23
N LEU A 42 2.70 -7.72 -15.06
CA LEU A 42 3.33 -7.42 -13.77
C LEU A 42 4.63 -8.21 -13.55
N GLU A 43 4.79 -9.36 -14.18
CA GLU A 43 6.05 -10.14 -14.16
C GLU A 43 7.23 -9.38 -14.79
N ALA A 44 6.97 -8.42 -15.69
CA ALA A 44 8.01 -7.55 -16.24
C ALA A 44 8.45 -6.44 -15.26
N ILE A 45 7.72 -6.24 -14.17
CA ILE A 45 8.04 -5.30 -13.10
C ILE A 45 9.06 -5.98 -12.18
N GLY A 46 10.22 -5.35 -11.98
CA GLY A 46 11.17 -5.86 -10.99
C GLY A 46 10.50 -5.87 -9.61
N CYS A 47 10.57 -6.97 -8.88
CA CYS A 47 10.01 -7.10 -7.53
C CYS A 47 10.73 -8.25 -6.81
N PRO A 48 10.97 -8.16 -5.49
CA PRO A 48 11.41 -9.31 -4.72
C PRO A 48 10.49 -10.52 -4.88
N ASP A 49 11.07 -11.72 -4.81
CA ASP A 49 10.33 -12.99 -4.75
C ASP A 49 10.04 -13.43 -3.31
N ASP A 50 10.79 -12.92 -2.33
CA ASP A 50 10.64 -13.22 -0.91
C ASP A 50 9.57 -12.31 -0.27
N PRO A 51 8.50 -12.85 0.36
CA PRO A 51 7.52 -12.04 1.06
C PRO A 51 8.12 -11.13 2.14
N ALA A 52 9.19 -11.54 2.82
CA ALA A 52 9.83 -10.70 3.82
C ALA A 52 10.46 -9.44 3.18
N GLU A 53 10.98 -9.55 1.96
CA GLU A 53 11.51 -8.40 1.21
C GLU A 53 10.40 -7.50 0.65
N ILE A 54 9.22 -8.06 0.34
CA ILE A 54 8.03 -7.27 -0.07
C ILE A 54 7.49 -6.45 1.12
N ILE A 55 7.44 -7.07 2.30
CA ILE A 55 6.91 -6.45 3.52
C ILE A 55 7.94 -5.54 4.19
N ALA A 56 9.25 -5.75 3.93
CA ALA A 56 10.31 -4.91 4.47
C ALA A 56 10.07 -3.42 4.18
N ASP A 57 10.21 -2.63 5.24
CA ASP A 57 10.01 -1.18 5.24
C ASP A 57 8.61 -0.74 4.76
N LEU A 58 7.60 -1.63 4.68
CA LEU A 58 6.24 -1.27 4.22
C LEU A 58 5.54 -0.27 5.15
N ASP A 59 5.96 -0.21 6.43
CA ASP A 59 5.44 0.71 7.43
C ASP A 59 5.35 2.16 6.91
N GLY A 60 4.19 2.78 7.11
CA GLY A 60 3.97 4.18 6.81
C GLY A 60 2.64 4.47 6.15
N GLN A 61 2.48 5.72 5.74
CA GLN A 61 1.31 6.22 5.02
C GLN A 61 1.53 6.13 3.51
N TRP A 62 0.50 5.72 2.82
CA TRP A 62 0.45 5.52 1.38
C TRP A 62 -0.80 6.17 0.83
N PHE A 63 -0.71 6.64 -0.41
CA PHE A 63 -1.84 7.24 -1.10
C PHE A 63 -2.06 6.55 -2.45
N MET A 64 -3.32 6.24 -2.72
CA MET A 64 -3.74 5.57 -3.95
C MET A 64 -3.64 6.55 -5.13
N LEU A 65 -3.04 6.08 -6.22
CA LEU A 65 -2.93 6.78 -7.51
C LEU A 65 -4.00 6.29 -8.51
N GLY A 66 -4.68 5.19 -8.18
CA GLY A 66 -5.69 4.53 -9.00
C GLY A 66 -5.08 3.55 -10.02
N ASN A 67 -5.94 3.05 -10.91
CA ASN A 67 -5.66 1.88 -11.75
C ASN A 67 -4.79 2.17 -12.99
N ALA A 68 -4.39 3.43 -13.20
CA ALA A 68 -3.66 3.86 -14.38
C ALA A 68 -2.37 4.60 -13.98
N VAL A 69 -1.27 3.86 -13.90
CA VAL A 69 0.08 4.40 -13.64
C VAL A 69 0.49 5.43 -14.71
N ARG A 70 -0.14 5.39 -15.89
CA ARG A 70 -0.01 6.40 -16.94
C ARG A 70 -1.35 6.89 -17.47
N ASN A 71 -2.07 7.65 -16.67
CA ASN A 71 -2.90 8.76 -17.19
C ASN A 71 -2.10 10.07 -17.22
N TRP A 72 -0.82 10.02 -17.59
CA TRP A 72 0.08 11.19 -17.65
C TRP A 72 0.05 11.93 -18.99
N GLY A 73 -1.11 11.88 -19.64
CA GLY A 73 -1.36 12.58 -20.88
C GLY A 73 -1.63 11.63 -22.05
N THR A 74 -2.91 11.43 -22.29
CA THR A 74 -3.45 11.50 -23.64
C THR A 74 -4.45 12.65 -23.66
N GLU A 75 -4.26 13.59 -24.60
CA GLU A 75 -5.20 14.69 -24.90
C GLU A 75 -5.42 15.77 -23.82
N GLY A 76 -4.36 16.17 -23.10
CA GLY A 76 -4.40 17.40 -22.28
C GLY A 76 -5.11 17.26 -20.93
N VAL A 77 -5.34 16.03 -20.48
CA VAL A 77 -5.85 15.69 -19.15
C VAL A 77 -4.84 14.73 -18.52
N GLY A 78 -3.82 15.23 -17.83
CA GLY A 78 -2.80 14.35 -17.26
C GLY A 78 -2.09 14.93 -16.05
N PHE A 79 -1.76 14.07 -15.10
CA PHE A 79 -1.05 14.39 -13.86
C PHE A 79 0.46 14.39 -14.10
N GLY A 80 1.08 15.57 -14.16
CA GLY A 80 2.56 15.68 -14.16
C GLY A 80 3.15 15.58 -12.76
N PRO A 81 4.48 15.74 -12.59
CA PRO A 81 5.11 15.82 -11.26
C PRO A 81 4.43 16.84 -10.34
N GLU A 82 3.97 17.98 -10.89
CA GLU A 82 3.24 19.02 -10.13
C GLU A 82 1.86 18.56 -9.65
N ASP A 83 1.14 17.75 -10.44
CA ASP A 83 -0.16 17.23 -10.03
C ASP A 83 -0.01 16.04 -9.08
N LEU A 84 1.06 15.26 -9.24
CA LEU A 84 1.47 14.23 -8.28
C LEU A 84 1.83 14.87 -6.94
N GLU A 85 2.61 15.96 -6.94
CA GLU A 85 2.92 16.75 -5.75
C GLU A 85 1.65 17.29 -5.07
N ARG A 86 0.69 17.79 -5.87
CA ARG A 86 -0.60 18.25 -5.35
C ARG A 86 -1.43 17.10 -4.76
N SER A 87 -1.43 15.94 -5.42
CA SER A 87 -2.11 14.73 -4.94
C SER A 87 -1.50 14.23 -3.63
N GLN A 88 -0.16 14.15 -3.58
CA GLN A 88 0.60 13.80 -2.39
C GLN A 88 0.31 14.78 -1.25
N THR A 89 0.36 16.09 -1.51
CA THR A 89 0.05 17.13 -0.50
C THR A 89 -1.38 16.97 0.05
N ARG A 90 -2.36 16.65 -0.81
CA ARG A 90 -3.76 16.49 -0.40
C ARG A 90 -4.01 15.21 0.37
N ASN A 91 -3.48 14.08 -0.10
CA ASN A 91 -3.80 12.77 0.48
C ASN A 91 -2.86 12.39 1.63
N CYS A 92 -1.68 13.01 1.73
CA CYS A 92 -0.74 12.79 2.83
C CYS A 92 -0.87 13.82 3.96
N SER A 93 -1.86 14.72 3.90
CA SER A 93 -2.11 15.69 4.98
C SER A 93 -2.95 15.07 6.09
N ASP A 94 -2.78 15.57 7.32
CA ASP A 94 -3.62 15.21 8.45
C ASP A 94 -5.11 15.42 8.15
N GLY A 95 -5.92 14.39 8.44
CA GLY A 95 -7.38 14.43 8.26
C GLY A 95 -7.87 14.16 6.82
N ALA A 96 -6.99 13.76 5.90
CA ALA A 96 -7.37 13.26 4.59
C ALA A 96 -7.65 11.74 4.61
N ASP A 97 -8.34 11.25 3.57
CA ASP A 97 -8.44 9.83 3.27
C ASP A 97 -7.02 9.26 3.11
N SER A 98 -6.70 8.19 3.82
CA SER A 98 -5.32 7.72 3.93
C SER A 98 -5.22 6.24 4.25
N THR A 99 -4.26 5.57 3.63
CA THR A 99 -3.96 4.16 3.88
C THR A 99 -2.67 4.05 4.66
N PHE A 100 -2.69 3.34 5.78
CA PHE A 100 -1.55 3.12 6.65
C PHE A 100 -1.22 1.64 6.69
N TYR A 101 0.01 1.30 6.33
CA TYR A 101 0.50 -0.06 6.45
C TYR A 101 1.32 -0.19 7.73
N ARG A 102 1.16 -1.31 8.42
CA ARG A 102 1.97 -1.67 9.58
C ARG A 102 2.42 -3.12 9.49
N VAL A 103 3.73 -3.34 9.46
CA VAL A 103 4.32 -4.68 9.51
C VAL A 103 4.14 -5.24 10.93
N ILE A 104 3.62 -6.46 11.04
CA ILE A 104 3.42 -7.14 12.33
C ILE A 104 4.19 -8.46 12.43
N GLY A 105 4.74 -8.96 11.32
CA GLY A 105 5.64 -10.11 11.26
C GLY A 105 6.27 -10.29 9.88
N ASP A 106 7.09 -11.32 9.71
CA ASP A 106 7.80 -11.60 8.44
C ASP A 106 6.86 -12.02 7.29
N THR A 107 5.61 -12.35 7.62
CA THR A 107 4.61 -12.87 6.68
C THR A 107 3.26 -12.14 6.79
N GLU A 108 3.18 -11.07 7.58
CA GLU A 108 1.92 -10.41 7.88
C GLU A 108 2.06 -8.91 8.17
N PHE A 109 1.06 -8.15 7.73
CA PHE A 109 0.94 -6.72 7.96
C PHE A 109 -0.53 -6.33 8.05
N THR A 110 -0.82 -5.21 8.72
CA THR A 110 -2.16 -4.64 8.76
C THR A 110 -2.26 -3.43 7.83
N VAL A 111 -3.42 -3.25 7.22
CA VAL A 111 -3.78 -2.07 6.45
C VAL A 111 -4.90 -1.36 7.18
N ARG A 112 -4.67 -0.10 7.55
CA ARG A 112 -5.69 0.76 8.15
C ARG A 112 -6.03 1.88 7.17
N GLU A 113 -7.28 1.92 6.75
CA GLU A 113 -7.82 2.95 5.87
C GLU A 113 -8.64 3.92 6.70
N VAL A 114 -8.28 5.20 6.65
CA VAL A 114 -9.05 6.28 7.27
C VAL A 114 -9.93 6.87 6.18
N LEU A 115 -11.23 6.93 6.44
CA LEU A 115 -12.25 7.41 5.52
C LEU A 115 -13.04 8.57 6.17
N PRO A 116 -12.43 9.77 6.29
CA PRO A 116 -13.05 10.95 6.90
C PRO A 116 -14.43 11.31 6.33
N SER A 117 -14.62 11.08 5.03
CA SER A 117 -15.91 11.33 4.35
C SER A 117 -17.07 10.52 4.95
N TYR A 118 -16.76 9.40 5.62
CA TYR A 118 -17.71 8.51 6.29
C TYR A 118 -17.53 8.50 7.82
N ASP A 119 -16.68 9.38 8.37
CA ASP A 119 -16.34 9.44 9.81
C ASP A 119 -15.95 8.07 10.40
N THR A 120 -15.12 7.33 9.66
CA THR A 120 -14.82 5.94 9.98
C THR A 120 -13.40 5.54 9.57
N GLU A 121 -12.97 4.39 10.06
CA GLU A 121 -11.75 3.71 9.65
C GLU A 121 -12.01 2.20 9.55
N LEU A 122 -11.22 1.53 8.70
CA LEU A 122 -11.27 0.10 8.47
C LEU A 122 -9.87 -0.46 8.66
N THR A 123 -9.72 -1.53 9.45
CA THR A 123 -8.47 -2.27 9.57
C THR A 123 -8.61 -3.68 9.01
N GLN A 124 -7.68 -4.04 8.13
CA GLN A 124 -7.59 -5.36 7.51
C GLN A 124 -6.24 -5.98 7.88
N THR A 125 -6.18 -7.30 8.00
CA THR A 125 -4.91 -8.03 8.15
C THR A 125 -4.61 -8.79 6.89
N LEU A 126 -3.39 -8.66 6.37
CA LEU A 126 -2.93 -9.38 5.21
C LEU A 126 -1.90 -10.42 5.62
N ILE A 127 -2.14 -11.66 5.20
CA ILE A 127 -1.37 -12.83 5.59
C ILE A 127 -0.84 -13.51 4.34
N HIS A 128 0.48 -13.72 4.27
CA HIS A 128 1.12 -14.40 3.15
C HIS A 128 0.55 -15.80 2.93
N ILE A 129 0.26 -16.13 1.67
CA ILE A 129 -0.16 -17.47 1.24
C ILE A 129 0.99 -18.17 0.52
N GLU A 130 1.41 -17.63 -0.62
CA GLU A 130 2.44 -18.18 -1.48
C GLU A 130 2.98 -17.11 -2.43
N GLY A 131 4.25 -17.21 -2.84
CA GLY A 131 4.87 -16.24 -3.75
C GLY A 131 4.61 -14.80 -3.29
N ARG A 132 3.95 -14.02 -4.14
CA ARG A 132 3.57 -12.61 -3.88
C ARG A 132 2.15 -12.43 -3.35
N ARG A 133 1.41 -13.53 -3.11
CA ARG A 133 -0.01 -13.52 -2.79
C ARG A 133 -0.27 -13.51 -1.30
N PHE A 134 -1.21 -12.67 -0.89
CA PHE A 134 -1.64 -12.47 0.49
C PHE A 134 -3.16 -12.60 0.58
N SER A 135 -3.66 -13.32 1.58
CA SER A 135 -5.09 -13.34 1.91
C SER A 135 -5.44 -12.08 2.68
N VAL A 136 -6.66 -11.55 2.48
CA VAL A 136 -7.18 -10.42 3.25
C VAL A 136 -8.16 -10.95 4.27
N SER A 137 -7.90 -10.70 5.56
CA SER A 137 -8.86 -10.90 6.62
C SER A 137 -9.48 -9.57 7.02
N VAL A 138 -10.79 -9.47 6.88
CA VAL A 138 -11.58 -8.28 7.23
C VAL A 138 -12.84 -8.70 7.98
N ASP A 139 -13.17 -7.97 9.04
CA ASP A 139 -14.44 -8.15 9.75
C ASP A 139 -15.57 -7.54 8.90
N ILE A 140 -16.53 -8.38 8.50
CA ILE A 140 -17.64 -7.93 7.65
C ILE A 140 -18.49 -6.84 8.32
N ASP A 141 -18.71 -6.90 9.63
CA ASP A 141 -19.52 -5.91 10.33
C ASP A 141 -18.75 -4.58 10.45
N GLU A 142 -17.42 -4.63 10.55
CA GLU A 142 -16.56 -3.45 10.43
C GLU A 142 -16.61 -2.86 9.02
N LEU A 143 -16.51 -3.69 7.99
CA LEU A 143 -16.62 -3.26 6.59
C LEU A 143 -17.98 -2.61 6.30
N MET A 144 -19.09 -3.24 6.70
CA MET A 144 -20.43 -2.68 6.52
C MET A 144 -20.53 -1.31 7.21
N ARG A 145 -19.98 -1.17 8.43
CA ARG A 145 -19.96 0.10 9.16
C ARG A 145 -19.09 1.15 8.47
N SER A 146 -17.95 0.77 7.88
CA SER A 146 -17.09 1.72 7.18
C SER A 146 -17.75 2.31 5.92
N TYR A 147 -18.72 1.62 5.33
CA TYR A 147 -19.52 2.12 4.21
C TYR A 147 -20.86 2.75 4.62
N GLY A 148 -21.15 2.87 5.92
CA GLY A 148 -22.44 3.36 6.43
C GLY A 148 -23.62 2.46 6.06
N GLN A 149 -23.38 1.14 5.98
CA GLN A 149 -24.32 0.11 5.55
C GLN A 149 -24.79 -0.78 6.72
N GLU A 150 -24.68 -0.36 7.97
CA GLU A 150 -25.01 -1.17 9.15
C GLU A 150 -26.45 -1.72 9.14
N ASP A 151 -27.37 -0.94 8.58
CA ASP A 151 -28.79 -1.28 8.43
C ASP A 151 -29.16 -1.70 6.99
N ALA A 152 -28.17 -2.03 6.15
CA ALA A 152 -28.41 -2.43 4.78
C ALA A 152 -29.18 -3.75 4.70
N SER A 153 -29.77 -4.01 3.54
CA SER A 153 -30.54 -5.23 3.33
C SER A 153 -29.65 -6.48 3.39
N GLU A 154 -30.26 -7.64 3.67
CA GLU A 154 -29.56 -8.94 3.60
C GLU A 154 -28.90 -9.17 2.22
N THR A 155 -29.45 -8.61 1.15
CA THR A 155 -28.85 -8.66 -0.18
C THR A 155 -27.53 -7.91 -0.25
N VAL A 156 -27.46 -6.68 0.25
CA VAL A 156 -26.21 -5.89 0.28
C VAL A 156 -25.16 -6.56 1.16
N ARG A 157 -25.59 -7.11 2.30
CA ARG A 157 -24.69 -7.86 3.19
C ARG A 157 -24.11 -9.10 2.49
N ALA A 158 -24.95 -9.87 1.81
CA ALA A 158 -24.51 -11.04 1.05
C ALA A 158 -23.52 -10.67 -0.07
N GLU A 159 -23.75 -9.55 -0.77
CA GLU A 159 -22.81 -9.03 -1.79
C GLU A 159 -21.44 -8.66 -1.18
N MET A 160 -21.43 -8.02 -0.01
CA MET A 160 -20.17 -7.73 0.68
C MET A 160 -19.47 -8.99 1.21
N GLU A 161 -20.23 -9.96 1.74
CA GLU A 161 -19.69 -11.25 2.17
C GLU A 161 -19.07 -12.03 0.99
N GLU A 162 -19.70 -12.00 -0.19
CA GLU A 162 -19.15 -12.60 -1.41
C GLU A 162 -17.85 -11.91 -1.83
N MET A 163 -17.80 -10.57 -1.75
CA MET A 163 -16.58 -9.80 -2.04
C MET A 163 -15.44 -10.17 -1.09
N VAL A 164 -15.70 -10.28 0.21
CA VAL A 164 -14.71 -10.68 1.22
C VAL A 164 -14.25 -12.12 0.96
N ALA A 165 -15.17 -13.05 0.72
CA ALA A 165 -14.83 -14.43 0.41
C ALA A 165 -13.93 -14.54 -0.83
N LEU A 166 -14.17 -13.70 -1.85
CA LEU A 166 -13.35 -13.66 -3.06
C LEU A 166 -11.92 -13.19 -2.76
N LEU A 167 -11.75 -12.17 -1.91
CA LEU A 167 -10.44 -11.69 -1.46
C LEU A 167 -9.72 -12.70 -0.58
N GLU A 168 -10.45 -13.42 0.28
CA GLU A 168 -9.88 -14.48 1.12
C GLU A 168 -9.40 -15.66 0.27
N GLU A 169 -10.18 -16.07 -0.74
CA GLU A 169 -9.89 -17.22 -1.62
C GLU A 169 -8.82 -16.91 -2.67
N GLN A 170 -8.95 -15.79 -3.41
CA GLN A 170 -8.04 -15.46 -4.50
C GLN A 170 -6.81 -14.69 -4.04
N GLY A 171 -6.89 -14.02 -2.89
CA GLY A 171 -5.84 -13.16 -2.38
C GLY A 171 -5.57 -11.92 -3.23
N ILE A 172 -4.59 -11.15 -2.78
CA ILE A 172 -4.01 -9.99 -3.46
C ILE A 172 -2.53 -10.28 -3.67
N GLU A 173 -2.06 -10.12 -4.89
CA GLU A 173 -0.65 -10.14 -5.23
C GLU A 173 -0.04 -8.75 -5.03
N PHE A 174 1.01 -8.67 -4.21
CA PHE A 174 1.73 -7.44 -3.98
C PHE A 174 3.03 -7.39 -4.77
N TRP A 175 3.22 -6.30 -5.50
CA TRP A 175 4.44 -5.99 -6.21
C TRP A 175 5.08 -4.73 -5.63
N ARG A 176 6.36 -4.84 -5.26
CA ARG A 176 7.18 -3.79 -4.65
C ARG A 176 8.42 -3.48 -5.51
N PRO A 177 8.24 -2.78 -6.65
CA PRO A 177 9.36 -2.41 -7.52
C PRO A 177 10.36 -1.44 -6.92
N SER A 178 9.94 -0.71 -5.90
CA SER A 178 10.79 0.17 -5.13
C SER A 178 10.26 0.26 -3.70
N ALA A 179 10.97 1.00 -2.85
CA ALA A 179 10.50 1.31 -1.51
C ALA A 179 9.26 2.23 -1.52
N ASP A 180 9.00 2.94 -2.61
CA ASP A 180 8.03 4.05 -2.67
C ASP A 180 6.80 3.76 -3.56
N ILE A 181 6.80 2.62 -4.24
CA ILE A 181 5.68 2.15 -5.07
C ILE A 181 5.21 0.81 -4.56
N LEU A 182 3.91 0.72 -4.31
CA LEU A 182 3.20 -0.50 -3.99
C LEU A 182 2.14 -0.73 -5.07
N ILE A 183 2.12 -1.92 -5.66
CA ILE A 183 1.09 -2.34 -6.61
C ILE A 183 0.37 -3.54 -6.00
N ALA A 184 -0.95 -3.45 -5.89
CA ALA A 184 -1.82 -4.51 -5.41
C ALA A 184 -2.66 -5.00 -6.59
N ALA A 185 -2.53 -6.28 -6.95
CA ALA A 185 -3.30 -6.91 -8.02
C ALA A 185 -4.18 -8.00 -7.44
N GLY A 186 -5.49 -7.92 -7.69
CA GLY A 186 -6.45 -8.85 -7.14
C GLY A 186 -7.68 -9.03 -8.04
N PRO A 187 -8.74 -9.68 -7.53
CA PRO A 187 -9.95 -9.97 -8.31
C PRO A 187 -10.68 -8.72 -8.83
N PHE A 188 -10.44 -7.55 -8.22
CA PHE A 188 -11.09 -6.29 -8.57
C PHE A 188 -10.23 -5.34 -9.40
N GLY A 189 -9.04 -5.78 -9.83
CA GLY A 189 -8.15 -5.02 -10.69
C GLY A 189 -6.78 -4.79 -10.07
N ILE A 190 -6.12 -3.74 -10.56
CA ILE A 190 -4.78 -3.34 -10.14
C ILE A 190 -4.86 -1.94 -9.54
N ASP A 191 -4.41 -1.81 -8.29
CA ASP A 191 -4.25 -0.54 -7.60
C ASP A 191 -2.77 -0.21 -7.47
N VAL A 192 -2.42 1.05 -7.73
CA VAL A 192 -1.06 1.54 -7.55
C VAL A 192 -1.06 2.65 -6.51
N SER A 193 -0.11 2.56 -5.58
CA SER A 193 0.02 3.47 -4.46
C SER A 193 1.43 4.04 -4.39
N GLY A 194 1.52 5.33 -4.09
CA GLY A 194 2.76 6.02 -3.79
C GLY A 194 2.95 6.16 -2.28
N ARG A 195 4.19 6.09 -1.81
CA ARG A 195 4.51 6.38 -0.41
C ARG A 195 4.38 7.88 -0.12
N CYS A 196 3.76 8.23 1.00
CA CYS A 196 3.78 9.59 1.50
C CYS A 196 5.18 9.95 2.02
N PRO A 197 5.62 11.23 1.94
CA PRO A 197 6.85 11.66 2.57
C PRO A 197 6.79 11.39 4.08
N ALA A 198 7.91 10.96 4.67
CA ALA A 198 7.99 10.85 6.12
C ALA A 198 7.78 12.25 6.75
N SER A 199 6.86 12.33 7.71
CA SER A 199 6.56 13.53 8.49
C SER A 199 7.51 13.74 9.67
#